data_AF-A0A0F9Q9U2-F1
#
_entry.id   AF-A0A0F9Q9U2-F1
#
_cell.length_a   1.000
_cell.length_b   1.000
_cell.length_c   1.000
_cell.angle_alpha   90.00
_cell.angle_beta   90.00
_cell.angle_gamma   90.00
#
_symmetry.space_group_name_H-M   'P 1'
#
loop_
_entity.id
_entity.type
_entity.pdbx_description
1 polymer ?
#
loop_
_entity_poly.entity_id
_entity_poly.type
_entity_poly.pdbx_seq_one_letter_code
_entity_poly.pdbx_strand_id
1 'polypeptide(L)'
;MIEKMFEGLLWNSRFVVIIAVIVSLITAFAMFYMASVDAFYLVIHLGDYLSPDLIGEARKNFRATTVTHVVEVIDGYLLATVLLIFSLGLYELFISKIEQAEDSETSSSVLAIHSLDDLKTRLGRVIIMILIVNFFEHAISMDFHGAIELLALSGGIALIGLTLYLTHAEEH
;
A
#
# COMPACT_ATOMS: atom_id res chain seq x y z
N MET A 1 -43.80 -1.67 -15.66
CA MET A 1 -43.01 -2.74 -16.30
C MET A 1 -41.54 -2.33 -16.47
N ILE A 2 -41.27 -1.11 -16.93
CA ILE A 2 -39.90 -0.52 -16.99
C ILE A 2 -39.25 -0.42 -15.60
N GLU A 3 -40.01 0.00 -14.57
CA GLU A 3 -39.53 0.12 -13.19
C GLU A 3 -39.01 -1.21 -12.62
N LYS A 4 -39.79 -2.31 -12.73
CA LYS A 4 -39.35 -3.66 -12.30
C LYS A 4 -38.11 -4.17 -13.06
N MET A 5 -37.95 -3.77 -14.33
CA MET A 5 -36.78 -4.15 -15.12
C MET A 5 -35.55 -3.34 -14.70
N PHE A 6 -35.73 -2.06 -14.35
CA PHE A 6 -34.67 -1.18 -13.86
C PHE A 6 -34.24 -1.55 -12.43
N GLU A 7 -35.18 -1.86 -11.54
CA GLU A 7 -34.92 -2.41 -10.21
C GLU A 7 -34.18 -3.75 -10.29
N GLY A 8 -34.59 -4.65 -11.18
CA GLY A 8 -33.90 -5.92 -11.39
C GLY A 8 -32.47 -5.76 -11.91
N LEU A 9 -32.24 -4.77 -12.77
CA LEU A 9 -30.90 -4.45 -13.30
C LEU A 9 -30.02 -3.80 -12.23
N LEU A 10 -30.57 -2.89 -11.43
CA LEU A 10 -29.90 -2.31 -10.26
C LEU A 10 -29.54 -3.38 -9.21
N TRP A 11 -30.44 -4.32 -8.94
CA TRP A 11 -30.21 -5.42 -8.01
C TRP A 11 -29.14 -6.40 -8.50
N ASN A 12 -29.08 -6.66 -9.80
CA ASN A 12 -28.01 -7.45 -10.43
C ASN A 12 -26.68 -6.69 -10.54
N SER A 13 -26.64 -5.37 -10.35
CA SER A 13 -25.38 -4.60 -10.41
C SER A 13 -24.37 -5.03 -9.33
N ARG A 14 -24.83 -5.64 -8.24
CA ARG A 14 -23.97 -6.24 -7.21
C ARG A 14 -22.98 -7.27 -7.77
N PHE A 15 -23.32 -7.94 -8.86
CA PHE A 15 -22.44 -8.93 -9.49
C PHE A 15 -21.22 -8.29 -10.18
N VAL A 16 -21.27 -7.00 -10.51
CA VAL A 16 -20.12 -6.25 -11.05
C VAL A 16 -19.01 -6.17 -10.00
N VAL A 17 -19.36 -6.11 -8.71
CA VAL A 17 -18.39 -6.04 -7.62
C VAL A 17 -17.53 -7.32 -7.53
N ILE A 18 -18.08 -8.48 -7.87
CA ILE A 18 -17.32 -9.74 -7.90
C ILE A 18 -16.11 -9.64 -8.84
N ILE A 19 -16.28 -8.98 -9.99
CA ILE A 19 -15.18 -8.79 -10.94
C ILE A 19 -14.09 -7.93 -10.30
N ALA A 20 -14.46 -6.84 -9.62
CA ALA A 20 -13.51 -5.98 -8.92
C ALA A 20 -12.77 -6.73 -7.78
N VAL A 21 -13.48 -7.58 -7.03
CA VAL A 21 -12.90 -8.44 -5.99
C VAL A 21 -11.88 -9.41 -6.60
N ILE A 22 -12.24 -10.15 -7.65
CA ILE A 22 -11.35 -11.13 -8.28
C ILE A 22 -10.12 -10.46 -8.87
N VAL A 23 -10.29 -9.34 -9.58
CA VAL A 23 -9.16 -8.62 -10.18
C VAL A 23 -8.23 -8.08 -9.11
N SER A 24 -8.76 -7.43 -8.05
CA SER A 24 -7.93 -6.92 -6.96
C SER A 24 -7.21 -8.03 -6.19
N LEU A 25 -7.84 -9.20 -6.01
CA LEU A 25 -7.21 -10.36 -5.39
C LEU A 25 -6.05 -10.91 -6.23
N ILE A 26 -6.24 -11.06 -7.54
CA ILE A 26 -5.19 -11.51 -8.46
C ILE A 26 -4.02 -10.52 -8.46
N THR A 27 -4.30 -9.22 -8.51
CA THR A 27 -3.27 -8.18 -8.47
C THR A 27 -2.51 -8.20 -7.13
N ALA A 28 -3.20 -8.39 -6.00
CA ALA A 28 -2.56 -8.53 -4.71
C ALA A 28 -1.56 -9.70 -4.69
N PHE A 29 -1.97 -10.87 -5.19
CA PHE A 29 -1.07 -12.03 -5.29
C PHE A 29 0.10 -11.79 -6.26
N ALA A 30 -0.13 -11.12 -7.38
CA ALA A 30 0.94 -10.78 -8.31
C ALA A 30 1.97 -9.84 -7.66
N MET A 31 1.51 -8.84 -6.90
CA MET A 31 2.40 -7.93 -6.15
C MET A 31 3.15 -8.64 -5.03
N PHE A 32 2.49 -9.54 -4.27
CA PHE A 32 3.17 -10.38 -3.29
C PHE A 32 4.28 -11.23 -3.93
N TYR A 33 4.00 -11.81 -5.10
CA TYR A 33 4.98 -12.58 -5.83
C TYR A 33 6.16 -11.71 -6.29
N MET A 34 5.91 -10.56 -6.91
CA MET A 34 6.97 -9.63 -7.34
C MET A 34 7.83 -9.18 -6.16
N ALA A 35 7.21 -8.69 -5.08
CA ALA A 35 7.92 -8.27 -3.87
C ALA A 35 8.74 -9.41 -3.23
N SER A 36 8.24 -10.65 -3.29
CA SER A 36 8.98 -11.83 -2.80
C SER A 36 10.19 -12.15 -3.66
N VAL A 37 10.07 -12.03 -4.98
CA VAL A 37 11.18 -12.22 -5.92
C VAL A 37 12.25 -11.15 -5.71
N ASP A 38 11.84 -9.89 -5.56
CA ASP A 38 12.76 -8.77 -5.32
C ASP A 38 13.46 -8.90 -3.97
N ALA A 39 12.73 -9.30 -2.92
CA ALA A 39 13.30 -9.61 -1.61
C ALA A 39 14.34 -10.73 -1.68
N PHE A 40 14.07 -11.77 -2.48
CA PHE A 40 15.00 -12.88 -2.66
C PHE A 40 16.30 -12.43 -3.33
N TYR A 41 16.20 -11.66 -4.41
CA TYR A 41 17.38 -11.11 -5.09
C TYR A 41 18.17 -10.13 -4.22
N LEU A 42 17.49 -9.34 -3.40
CA LEU A 42 18.10 -8.44 -2.43
C LEU A 42 18.97 -9.20 -1.42
N VAL A 43 18.45 -10.29 -0.86
CA VAL A 43 19.18 -11.12 0.12
C VAL A 43 20.41 -11.77 -0.51
N ILE A 44 20.31 -12.23 -1.76
CA ILE A 44 21.46 -12.82 -2.47
C ILE A 44 22.55 -11.77 -2.72
N HIS A 45 22.18 -10.61 -3.25
CA HIS A 45 23.15 -9.55 -3.57
C HIS A 45 23.76 -8.90 -2.32
N LEU A 46 23.12 -9.03 -1.14
CA LEU A 46 23.70 -8.55 0.11
C LEU A 46 25.03 -9.24 0.45
N GLY A 47 25.26 -10.46 -0.04
CA GLY A 47 26.54 -11.16 0.09
C GLY A 47 27.71 -10.40 -0.56
N ASP A 48 27.45 -9.65 -1.63
CA ASP A 48 28.48 -8.87 -2.35
C ASP A 48 28.98 -7.68 -1.53
N TYR A 49 28.24 -7.27 -0.50
CA TYR A 49 28.65 -6.22 0.44
C TYR A 49 29.88 -6.61 1.27
N LEU A 50 30.09 -7.92 1.49
CA LEU A 50 31.26 -8.46 2.20
C LEU A 50 32.52 -8.51 1.32
N SER A 51 32.42 -8.22 0.03
CA SER A 51 33.57 -8.30 -0.87
C SER A 51 34.67 -7.30 -0.45
N PRO A 52 35.94 -7.74 -0.41
CA PRO A 52 37.08 -6.88 -0.09
C PRO A 52 37.28 -5.73 -1.09
N ASP A 53 36.73 -5.85 -2.30
CA ASP A 53 36.91 -4.93 -3.41
C ASP A 53 36.07 -3.64 -3.28
N LEU A 54 35.04 -3.63 -2.43
CA LEU A 54 34.26 -2.43 -2.12
C LEU A 54 34.94 -1.58 -1.03
N ILE A 55 35.72 -0.56 -1.45
CA ILE A 55 36.43 0.36 -0.55
C ILE A 55 35.91 1.81 -0.74
N GLY A 56 35.71 2.53 0.36
CA GLY A 56 35.40 3.96 0.35
C GLY A 56 34.03 4.32 -0.25
N GLU A 57 34.03 5.21 -1.26
CA GLU A 57 32.84 5.73 -1.96
C GLU A 57 31.97 4.62 -2.59
N ALA A 58 32.60 3.59 -3.16
CA ALA A 58 31.89 2.47 -3.77
C ALA A 58 30.99 1.73 -2.76
N ARG A 59 31.47 1.57 -1.52
CA ARG A 59 30.71 0.95 -0.42
C ARG A 59 29.53 1.82 0.03
N LYS A 60 29.66 3.14 0.00
CA LYS A 60 28.55 4.06 0.27
C LYS A 60 27.47 3.97 -0.80
N ASN A 61 27.85 3.98 -2.08
CA ASN A 61 26.90 3.88 -3.19
C ASN A 61 26.16 2.53 -3.16
N PHE A 62 26.86 1.42 -2.94
CA PHE A 62 26.22 0.12 -2.81
C PHE A 62 25.22 0.08 -1.65
N ARG A 63 25.56 0.68 -0.49
CA ARG A 63 24.62 0.83 0.62
C ARG A 63 23.39 1.65 0.23
N ALA A 64 23.57 2.77 -0.46
CA ALA A 64 22.46 3.62 -0.87
C ALA A 64 21.50 2.84 -1.80
N THR A 65 22.03 2.17 -2.83
CA THR A 65 21.26 1.31 -3.72
C THR A 65 20.57 0.16 -2.98
N THR A 66 21.26 -0.50 -2.04
CA THR A 66 20.65 -1.56 -1.23
C THR A 66 19.49 -1.03 -0.39
N VAL A 67 19.63 0.15 0.21
CA VAL A 67 18.55 0.78 0.99
C VAL A 67 17.35 1.11 0.10
N THR A 68 17.57 1.62 -1.11
CA THR A 68 16.49 1.85 -2.09
C THR A 68 15.74 0.54 -2.39
N HIS A 69 16.46 -0.55 -2.71
CA HIS A 69 15.81 -1.85 -2.95
C HIS A 69 15.05 -2.39 -1.73
N VAL A 70 15.50 -2.11 -0.50
CA VAL A 70 14.73 -2.48 0.71
C VAL A 70 13.41 -1.71 0.76
N VAL A 71 13.43 -0.41 0.43
CA VAL A 71 12.22 0.42 0.40
C VAL A 71 11.25 -0.08 -0.67
N GLU A 72 11.74 -0.40 -1.88
CA GLU A 72 10.94 -0.96 -2.97
C GLU A 72 10.24 -2.27 -2.55
N VAL A 73 10.96 -3.19 -1.89
CA VAL A 73 10.39 -4.45 -1.40
C VAL A 73 9.30 -4.21 -0.35
N ILE A 74 9.55 -3.30 0.59
CA ILE A 74 8.58 -2.97 1.65
C ILE A 74 7.32 -2.34 1.02
N ASP A 75 7.48 -1.41 0.10
CA ASP A 75 6.36 -0.78 -0.62
C ASP A 75 5.55 -1.81 -1.40
N GLY A 76 6.21 -2.73 -2.10
CA GLY A 76 5.57 -3.83 -2.82
C GLY A 76 4.67 -4.70 -1.92
N TYR A 77 5.16 -5.06 -0.72
CA TYR A 77 4.36 -5.80 0.27
C TYR A 77 3.20 -4.98 0.86
N LEU A 78 3.40 -3.69 1.11
CA LEU A 78 2.33 -2.80 1.59
C LEU A 78 1.22 -2.67 0.54
N LEU A 79 1.58 -2.43 -0.72
CA LEU A 79 0.63 -2.33 -1.83
C LEU A 79 -0.12 -3.65 -2.03
N ALA A 80 0.56 -4.79 -1.96
CA ALA A 80 -0.07 -6.11 -2.04
C ALA A 80 -1.09 -6.33 -0.90
N THR A 81 -0.71 -5.97 0.33
CA THR A 81 -1.57 -6.09 1.52
C THR A 81 -2.79 -5.17 1.42
N VAL A 82 -2.61 -3.94 0.95
CA VAL A 82 -3.69 -2.98 0.72
C VAL A 82 -4.69 -3.52 -0.31
N LEU A 83 -4.21 -4.05 -1.43
CA LEU A 83 -5.07 -4.65 -2.46
C LEU A 83 -5.84 -5.87 -1.92
N LEU A 84 -5.20 -6.68 -1.07
CA LEU A 84 -5.83 -7.83 -0.44
C LEU A 84 -6.95 -7.40 0.52
N ILE A 85 -6.68 -6.45 1.42
CA ILE A 85 -7.68 -5.89 2.35
C ILE A 85 -8.82 -5.24 1.57
N PHE A 86 -8.50 -4.50 0.50
CA PHE A 86 -9.50 -3.88 -0.36
C PHE A 86 -10.40 -4.91 -1.04
N SER A 87 -9.82 -5.98 -1.59
CA SER A 87 -10.55 -7.09 -2.21
C SER A 87 -11.53 -7.75 -1.22
N LEU A 88 -11.03 -8.11 -0.03
CA LEU A 88 -11.83 -8.73 1.03
C LEU A 88 -12.92 -7.77 1.54
N GLY A 89 -12.61 -6.50 1.73
CA GLY A 89 -13.57 -5.49 2.17
C GLY A 89 -14.68 -5.20 1.16
N LEU A 90 -14.37 -5.19 -0.15
CA LEU A 90 -15.38 -5.11 -1.20
C LEU A 90 -16.30 -6.33 -1.20
N TYR A 91 -15.75 -7.53 -0.99
CA TYR A 91 -16.53 -8.76 -0.90
C TYR A 91 -17.48 -8.72 0.30
N GLU A 92 -16.96 -8.40 1.48
CA GLU A 92 -17.73 -8.39 2.73
C GLU A 92 -18.88 -7.38 2.69
N LEU A 93 -18.65 -6.20 2.12
CA LEU A 93 -19.68 -5.17 2.05
C LEU A 93 -20.79 -5.49 1.04
N PHE A 94 -20.43 -5.91 -0.17
CA PHE A 94 -21.37 -5.96 -1.28
C PHE A 94 -21.94 -7.37 -1.54
N ILE A 95 -21.32 -8.41 -0.99
CA ILE A 95 -21.70 -9.80 -1.26
C ILE A 95 -22.20 -10.48 0.01
N SER A 96 -21.31 -10.74 0.96
CA SER A 96 -21.65 -11.45 2.20
C SER A 96 -20.49 -11.38 3.20
N LYS A 97 -20.84 -11.38 4.49
CA LYS A 97 -19.86 -11.64 5.55
C LYS A 97 -19.21 -13.00 5.38
N ILE A 98 -17.93 -13.09 5.72
CA ILE A 98 -17.15 -14.32 5.67
C ILE A 98 -17.37 -15.07 6.99
N GLU A 99 -18.29 -16.03 7.00
CA GLU A 99 -18.70 -16.81 8.20
C GLU A 99 -17.52 -17.56 8.86
N GLN A 100 -16.50 -17.91 8.08
CA GLN A 100 -15.29 -18.58 8.55
C GLN A 100 -14.36 -17.69 9.42
N ALA A 101 -14.60 -16.37 9.46
CA ALA A 101 -13.91 -15.44 10.34
C ALA A 101 -14.56 -15.30 11.72
N GLU A 102 -15.83 -15.71 11.90
CA GLU A 102 -16.55 -15.65 13.18
C GLU A 102 -16.23 -16.85 14.10
N ASP A 103 -15.89 -18.02 13.54
CA ASP A 103 -15.63 -19.26 14.31
C ASP A 103 -14.19 -19.37 14.85
N SER A 104 -13.30 -18.43 14.53
CA SER A 104 -11.93 -18.43 15.05
C SER A 104 -11.79 -17.38 16.16
N GLU A 105 -11.70 -17.83 17.41
CA GLU A 105 -11.50 -16.99 18.61
C GLU A 105 -10.19 -16.16 18.61
N THR A 106 -9.47 -16.09 17.47
CA THR A 106 -8.21 -15.35 17.30
C THR A 106 -8.28 -14.23 16.26
N SER A 107 -9.44 -13.99 15.61
CA SER A 107 -9.54 -13.05 14.47
C SER A 107 -10.23 -11.70 14.78
N SER A 108 -10.53 -11.39 16.05
CA SER A 108 -11.37 -10.25 16.40
C SER A 108 -10.72 -8.86 16.37
N SER A 109 -9.42 -8.72 16.05
CA SER A 109 -8.75 -7.40 16.09
C SER A 109 -8.12 -6.91 14.78
N VAL A 110 -7.98 -7.77 13.77
CA VAL A 110 -7.31 -7.39 12.50
C VAL A 110 -8.24 -7.44 11.29
N LEU A 111 -9.31 -8.25 11.33
CA LEU A 111 -10.21 -8.50 10.19
C LEU A 111 -11.68 -8.12 10.44
N ALA A 112 -12.04 -7.63 11.63
CA ALA A 112 -13.40 -7.22 11.96
C ALA A 112 -13.68 -5.78 11.47
N ILE A 113 -13.82 -5.61 10.16
CA ILE A 113 -14.19 -4.33 9.55
C ILE A 113 -15.72 -4.23 9.63
N HIS A 114 -16.23 -3.61 10.70
CA HIS A 114 -17.67 -3.51 10.93
C HIS A 114 -18.40 -2.51 9.99
N SER A 115 -17.68 -1.70 9.20
CA SER A 115 -18.29 -0.80 8.22
C SER A 115 -17.30 -0.34 7.13
N LEU A 116 -17.84 0.15 6.01
CA LEU A 116 -17.08 0.85 4.97
C LEU A 116 -16.31 2.08 5.49
N ASP A 117 -16.82 2.73 6.53
CA ASP A 117 -16.18 3.91 7.11
C ASP A 117 -14.92 3.53 7.87
N ASP A 118 -14.96 2.42 8.61
CA ASP A 118 -13.77 1.90 9.30
C ASP A 118 -12.74 1.38 8.29
N LEU A 119 -13.19 0.80 7.16
CA LEU A 119 -12.31 0.44 6.04
C LEU A 119 -11.73 1.66 5.34
N LYS A 120 -12.54 2.68 5.01
CA LYS A 120 -12.08 3.91 4.35
C LYS A 120 -11.10 4.68 5.24
N THR A 121 -11.35 4.75 6.54
CA THR A 121 -10.48 5.42 7.50
C THR A 121 -9.16 4.67 7.66
N ARG A 122 -9.20 3.34 7.79
CA ARG A 122 -7.97 2.52 7.88
C ARG A 122 -7.19 2.49 6.57
N LEU A 123 -7.88 2.33 5.44
CA LEU A 123 -7.27 2.33 4.12
C LEU A 123 -6.69 3.70 3.76
N GLY A 124 -7.42 4.79 4.04
CA GLY A 124 -6.95 6.16 3.88
C GLY A 124 -5.68 6.42 4.68
N ARG A 125 -5.63 5.95 5.93
CA ARG A 125 -4.43 6.05 6.79
C ARG A 125 -3.22 5.30 6.22
N VAL A 126 -3.43 4.11 5.64
CA VAL A 126 -2.36 3.33 4.99
C VAL A 126 -1.91 3.98 3.68
N ILE A 127 -2.82 4.47 2.85
CA ILE A 127 -2.48 5.19 1.59
C ILE A 127 -1.68 6.45 1.90
N ILE A 128 -2.08 7.22 2.91
CA ILE A 128 -1.33 8.40 3.35
C ILE A 128 0.09 8.00 3.78
N MET A 129 0.25 6.90 4.53
CA MET A 129 1.57 6.41 4.92
C MET A 129 2.44 6.00 3.71
N ILE A 130 1.87 5.29 2.73
CA ILE A 130 2.57 4.90 1.49
C ILE A 130 3.01 6.14 0.70
N LEU A 131 2.13 7.14 0.53
CA LEU A 131 2.46 8.38 -0.16
C LEU A 131 3.59 9.15 0.53
N ILE A 132 3.60 9.14 1.86
CA ILE A 132 4.68 9.77 2.65
C ILE A 132 6.00 9.04 2.42
N VAL A 133 6.02 7.71 2.48
CA VAL A 133 7.22 6.91 2.25
C VAL A 133 7.75 7.12 0.83
N ASN A 134 6.89 7.03 -0.18
CA ASN A 134 7.26 7.22 -1.59
C ASN A 134 7.78 8.64 -1.86
N PHE A 135 7.15 9.67 -1.27
CA PHE A 135 7.65 11.04 -1.35
C PHE A 135 9.05 11.18 -0.73
N PHE A 136 9.30 10.57 0.44
CA PHE A 136 10.61 10.61 1.07
C PHE A 136 11.67 9.83 0.28
N GLU A 137 11.32 8.70 -0.32
CA GLU A 137 12.19 7.96 -1.22
C GLU A 137 12.60 8.84 -2.41
N HIS A 138 11.61 9.45 -3.08
CA HIS A 138 11.85 10.36 -4.20
C HIS A 138 12.70 11.57 -3.80
N ALA A 139 12.46 12.11 -2.60
CA ALA A 139 13.21 13.22 -2.03
C ALA A 139 14.69 12.87 -1.78
N ILE A 140 14.99 11.65 -1.33
CA ILE A 140 16.36 11.18 -1.09
C ILE A 140 17.09 10.90 -2.41
N SER A 141 16.38 10.45 -3.44
CA SER A 141 16.94 10.20 -4.78
C SER A 141 17.09 11.45 -5.66
N MET A 142 16.63 12.62 -5.20
CA MET A 142 16.62 13.84 -5.99
C MET A 142 17.97 14.57 -5.93
N ASP A 143 18.52 14.90 -7.09
CA ASP A 143 19.71 15.76 -7.18
C ASP A 143 19.33 17.24 -7.08
N PHE A 144 19.84 17.92 -6.04
CA PHE A 144 19.60 19.34 -5.81
C PHE A 144 20.58 20.20 -6.62
N HIS A 145 20.12 20.75 -7.73
CA HIS A 145 20.81 21.66 -8.63
C HIS A 145 20.53 23.14 -8.34
N GLY A 146 19.44 23.47 -7.63
CA GLY A 146 19.06 24.86 -7.36
C GLY A 146 18.18 25.11 -6.13
N ALA A 147 18.10 26.38 -5.73
CA ALA A 147 17.33 26.82 -4.57
C ALA A 147 15.82 26.54 -4.69
N ILE A 148 15.29 26.47 -5.92
CA ILE A 148 13.88 26.18 -6.18
C ILE A 148 13.52 24.74 -5.83
N GLU A 149 14.41 23.78 -6.08
CA GLU A 149 14.16 22.36 -5.76
C GLU A 149 14.15 22.13 -4.25
N LEU A 150 15.04 22.80 -3.53
CA LEU A 150 15.03 22.82 -2.06
C LEU A 150 13.74 23.45 -1.52
N LEU A 151 13.26 24.53 -2.14
CA LEU A 151 12.00 25.18 -1.76
C LEU A 151 10.79 24.30 -2.04
N ALA A 152 10.77 23.61 -3.18
CA ALA A 152 9.73 22.65 -3.55
C ALA A 152 9.71 21.44 -2.61
N LEU A 153 10.87 20.91 -2.25
CA LEU A 153 10.99 19.83 -1.27
C LEU A 153 10.45 20.27 0.10
N SER A 154 10.89 21.44 0.56
CA SER A 154 10.44 22.02 1.84
C SER A 154 8.91 22.21 1.85
N GLY A 155 8.35 22.66 0.72
CA GLY A 155 6.91 22.79 0.52
C GLY A 155 6.18 21.45 0.57
N GLY A 156 6.71 20.41 -0.07
CA GLY A 156 6.15 19.06 -0.02
C GLY A 156 6.15 18.49 1.40
N ILE A 157 7.24 18.68 2.16
CA ILE A 157 7.31 18.28 3.59
C ILE A 157 6.26 19.04 4.41
N ALA A 158 6.09 20.34 4.18
CA ALA A 158 5.07 21.14 4.87
C ALA A 158 3.64 20.66 4.57
N LEU A 159 3.35 20.30 3.31
CA LEU A 159 2.06 19.74 2.91
C LEU A 159 1.80 18.37 3.54
N ILE A 160 2.81 17.51 3.61
CA ILE A 160 2.71 16.23 4.32
C ILE A 160 2.40 16.46 5.81
N GLY A 161 3.09 17.40 6.45
CA GLY A 161 2.82 17.79 7.84
C GLY A 161 1.37 18.28 8.03
N LEU A 162 0.86 19.06 7.09
CA LEU A 162 -0.53 19.53 7.08
C LEU A 162 -1.52 18.37 6.92
N THR A 163 -1.27 17.45 5.98
CA THR A 163 -2.11 16.26 5.79
C THR A 163 -2.17 15.42 7.06
N LEU A 164 -1.03 15.14 7.70
CA LEU A 164 -0.99 14.37 8.95
C LEU A 164 -1.74 15.05 10.09
N TYR A 165 -1.63 16.37 10.20
CA TYR A 165 -2.35 17.16 11.18
C TYR A 165 -3.87 17.08 10.98
N LEU A 166 -4.34 17.27 9.73
CA LEU A 166 -5.76 17.20 9.40
C LEU A 166 -6.34 15.80 9.63
N THR A 167 -5.60 14.75 9.27
CA THR A 167 -6.04 13.36 9.51
C THR A 167 -6.16 13.02 11.00
N HIS A 168 -5.29 13.57 11.85
CA HIS A 168 -5.43 13.39 13.32
C HIS A 168 -6.55 14.24 13.92
N ALA A 169 -6.84 15.41 13.34
CA ALA A 169 -7.89 16.28 13.81
C ALA A 169 -9.31 15.72 13.57
N GLU A 170 -9.49 14.84 12.58
CA GLU A 170 -10.77 14.15 12.33
C GLU A 170 -11.06 12.99 13.31
N GLU A 171 -10.06 12.50 14.06
CA GLU A 171 -10.22 11.42 15.05
C GLU A 171 -10.75 11.91 16.41
N HIS A 172 -10.94 13.23 16.60
CA HIS A 172 -11.47 13.87 17.83
C HIS A 172 -12.77 14.62 17.58
#